data_AF-A0A9E4BHE6-F1
#
_entry.id   AF-A0A9E4BHE6-F1
#
_cell.length_a   1.000
_cell.length_b   1.000
_cell.length_c   1.000
_cell.angle_alpha   90.00
_cell.angle_beta   90.00
_cell.angle_gamma   90.00
#
_symmetry.space_group_name_H-M   'P 1'
#
loop_
_entity.id
_entity.type
_entity.pdbx_description
1 polymer ?
#
loop_
_entity_poly.entity_id
_entity_poly.type
_entity_poly.pdbx_seq_one_letter_code
_entity_poly.pdbx_strand_id
1 'polypeptide(L)'
;DVRIVSGQEEPTVQGWIPRGGPYQCEPIPTAIFKAESDGPTLMSYVLYPVKAGEESPVVHVEYIPAVGDNGRVAIAGRVALRDGREIYFVQSEAGEGWIRVADGETDVEAGALELVDGWVNKIVLANGQTVRVYGQELREGQQV
;
A
#
# COMPACT_ATOMS: atom_id res chain seq x y z
N ASP A 1 14.42 4.06 -7.38
CA ASP A 1 14.42 4.64 -8.74
C ASP A 1 13.17 4.14 -9.46
N VAL A 2 12.45 5.00 -10.18
CA VAL A 2 11.29 4.63 -10.99
C VAL A 2 11.56 5.04 -12.43
N ARG A 3 11.44 4.10 -13.36
CA ARG A 3 11.59 4.36 -14.80
C ARG A 3 10.32 3.99 -15.53
N ILE A 4 9.83 4.89 -16.38
CA ILE A 4 8.71 4.64 -17.29
C ILE A 4 9.32 4.37 -18.67
N VAL A 5 9.07 3.18 -19.20
CA VAL A 5 9.45 2.83 -20.57
C VAL A 5 8.22 3.01 -21.47
N SER A 6 8.36 3.78 -22.54
CA SER A 6 7.32 4.02 -23.55
C SER A 6 7.95 3.97 -24.94
N GLY A 7 7.29 3.25 -25.88
CA GLY A 7 7.70 3.25 -27.29
C GLY A 7 8.99 2.48 -27.59
N GLN A 8 9.23 1.34 -26.96
CA GLN A 8 10.32 0.46 -27.43
C GLN A 8 10.05 0.01 -28.88
N GLU A 9 11.11 -0.08 -29.70
CA GLU A 9 11.01 -0.57 -31.09
C GLU A 9 11.49 -2.03 -31.21
N GLU A 10 12.44 -2.46 -30.36
CA GLU A 10 12.93 -3.84 -30.29
C GLU A 10 12.53 -4.49 -28.95
N PRO A 11 11.83 -5.65 -28.94
CA PRO A 11 11.16 -6.15 -27.75
C PRO A 11 12.11 -6.81 -26.76
N THR A 12 12.08 -6.32 -25.52
CA THR A 12 12.65 -7.00 -24.34
C THR A 12 11.53 -7.60 -23.46
N VAL A 13 10.43 -8.08 -24.06
CA VAL A 13 9.23 -8.73 -23.45
C VAL A 13 8.54 -8.06 -22.23
N GLN A 14 9.12 -7.05 -21.59
CA GLN A 14 8.52 -6.28 -20.50
C GLN A 14 7.89 -5.01 -21.06
N GLY A 15 6.61 -4.79 -20.76
CA GLY A 15 5.86 -3.62 -21.21
C GLY A 15 5.30 -3.71 -22.63
N TRP A 16 4.96 -4.93 -23.07
CA TRP A 16 4.28 -5.19 -24.34
C TRP A 16 3.07 -6.10 -24.11
N ILE A 17 1.97 -5.86 -24.83
CA ILE A 17 0.78 -6.72 -24.78
C ILE A 17 0.46 -7.30 -26.17
N PRO A 18 -0.06 -8.53 -26.26
CA PRO A 18 -0.51 -9.10 -27.53
C PRO A 18 -1.81 -8.44 -27.99
N ARG A 19 -1.91 -8.16 -29.29
CA ARG A 19 -3.07 -7.53 -29.96
C ARG A 19 -3.83 -8.49 -30.90
N GLY A 20 -3.80 -9.79 -30.59
CA GLY A 20 -4.61 -10.79 -31.29
C GLY A 20 -3.87 -11.72 -32.27
N GLY A 21 -2.53 -11.62 -32.37
CA GLY A 21 -1.70 -12.58 -33.11
C GLY A 21 -0.38 -12.89 -32.39
N PRO A 22 0.29 -14.01 -32.72
CA PRO A 22 1.48 -14.49 -31.99
C PRO A 22 2.70 -13.56 -32.04
N TYR A 23 2.68 -12.54 -32.92
CA TYR A 23 3.75 -11.55 -33.09
C TYR A 23 3.22 -10.12 -33.28
N GLN A 24 1.95 -9.88 -32.93
CA GLN A 24 1.36 -8.55 -32.94
C GLN A 24 1.37 -8.03 -31.51
N CYS A 25 2.35 -7.18 -31.19
CA CYS A 25 2.48 -6.58 -29.88
C CYS A 25 2.49 -5.05 -30.00
N GLU A 26 2.00 -4.39 -28.96
CA GLU A 26 2.17 -2.93 -28.80
C GLU A 26 2.79 -2.61 -27.44
N PRO A 27 3.62 -1.56 -27.36
CA PRO A 27 4.21 -1.16 -26.11
C PRO A 27 3.14 -0.52 -25.22
N ILE A 28 3.19 -0.80 -23.93
CA ILE A 28 2.37 -0.16 -22.91
C ILE A 28 3.28 0.53 -21.89
N PRO A 29 2.92 1.73 -21.41
CA PRO A 29 3.62 2.35 -20.29
C PRO A 29 3.71 1.38 -19.13
N THR A 30 4.95 1.07 -18.72
CA THR A 30 5.22 0.15 -17.62
C THR A 30 6.13 0.83 -16.62
N ALA A 31 5.67 0.92 -15.38
CA ALA A 31 6.49 1.40 -14.28
C ALA A 31 7.43 0.29 -13.81
N ILE A 32 8.73 0.59 -13.79
CA ILE A 32 9.76 -0.30 -13.25
C ILE A 32 10.22 0.25 -11.91
N PHE A 33 10.06 -0.56 -10.87
CA PHE A 33 10.53 -0.27 -9.51
C PHE A 33 11.67 -1.22 -9.18
N LYS A 34 12.74 -0.69 -8.60
CA LYS A 34 13.92 -1.46 -8.22
C LYS A 34 14.34 -1.13 -6.79
N ALA A 35 14.61 -2.18 -6.02
CA ALA A 35 15.22 -2.13 -4.70
C ALA A 35 16.40 -3.11 -4.64
N GLU A 36 17.44 -2.77 -3.88
CA GLU A 36 18.62 -3.62 -3.62
C GLU A 36 18.82 -3.67 -2.10
N SER A 37 18.99 -4.87 -1.56
CA SER A 37 19.10 -5.12 -0.11
C SER A 37 19.82 -6.44 0.14
N ASP A 38 20.54 -6.55 1.26
CA ASP A 38 21.20 -7.78 1.72
C ASP A 38 20.24 -8.74 2.46
N GLY A 39 18.98 -8.33 2.66
CA GLY A 39 17.96 -9.09 3.39
C GLY A 39 16.56 -8.95 2.81
N PRO A 40 15.54 -9.50 3.50
CA PRO A 40 14.14 -9.37 3.09
C PRO A 40 13.79 -7.92 2.79
N THR A 41 13.15 -7.71 1.64
CA THR A 41 12.72 -6.38 1.19
C THR A 41 11.23 -6.42 0.98
N LEU A 42 10.54 -5.51 1.67
CA LEU A 42 9.11 -5.30 1.47
C LEU A 42 8.93 -4.04 0.62
N MET A 43 8.02 -4.10 -0.35
CA MET A 43 7.65 -2.96 -1.18
C MET A 43 6.13 -2.84 -1.24
N SER A 44 5.59 -1.67 -0.90
CA SER A 44 4.17 -1.37 -1.05
C SER A 44 3.93 -0.40 -2.20
N TYR A 45 2.83 -0.62 -2.89
CA TYR A 45 2.35 0.22 -4.00
C TYR A 45 0.91 0.64 -3.71
N VAL A 46 0.61 1.91 -3.93
CA VAL A 46 -0.76 2.43 -3.91
C VAL A 46 -1.17 2.68 -5.35
N LEU A 47 -2.14 1.89 -5.83
CA LEU A 47 -2.71 2.02 -7.16
C LEU A 47 -4.14 2.56 -7.01
N TYR A 48 -4.37 3.78 -7.49
CA TYR A 48 -5.70 4.41 -7.47
C TYR A 48 -6.18 4.66 -8.92
N PRO A 49 -7.18 3.91 -9.40
CA PRO A 49 -7.74 4.15 -10.73
C PRO A 49 -8.45 5.51 -10.79
N VAL A 50 -8.12 6.31 -11.80
CA VAL A 50 -8.78 7.59 -12.09
C VAL A 50 -9.47 7.52 -13.44
N LYS A 51 -10.58 8.24 -13.60
CA LYS A 51 -11.19 8.36 -14.92
C LYS A 51 -10.35 9.28 -15.81
N ALA A 52 -10.49 9.12 -17.13
CA ALA A 52 -9.82 9.97 -18.08
C ALA A 52 -10.20 11.45 -17.85
N GLY A 53 -9.19 12.31 -17.69
CA GLY A 53 -9.35 13.74 -17.45
C GLY A 53 -9.62 14.13 -15.98
N GLU A 54 -9.75 13.18 -15.06
CA GLU A 54 -9.85 13.46 -13.63
C GLU A 54 -8.45 13.51 -12.98
N GLU A 55 -8.30 14.37 -11.98
CA GLU A 55 -7.11 14.37 -11.13
C GLU A 55 -7.14 13.18 -10.16
N SER A 56 -5.95 12.72 -9.75
CA SER A 56 -5.85 11.78 -8.64
C SER A 56 -6.43 12.39 -7.35
N PRO A 57 -7.29 11.65 -6.63
CA PRO A 57 -7.72 12.08 -5.31
C PRO A 57 -6.64 11.85 -4.25
N VAL A 58 -5.64 10.99 -4.51
CA VAL A 58 -4.49 10.80 -3.61
C VAL A 58 -3.62 12.05 -3.63
N VAL A 59 -3.58 12.76 -2.49
CA VAL A 59 -2.78 13.98 -2.33
C VAL A 59 -1.41 13.68 -1.73
N HIS A 60 -1.32 12.65 -0.90
CA HIS A 60 -0.08 12.27 -0.24
C HIS A 60 -0.07 10.78 0.11
N VAL A 61 1.11 10.16 0.01
CA VAL A 61 1.39 8.82 0.52
C VAL A 61 2.61 8.91 1.41
N GLU A 62 2.47 8.47 2.64
CA GLU A 62 3.51 8.52 3.66
C GLU A 62 3.83 7.10 4.14
N TYR A 63 5.13 6.80 4.23
CA TYR A 63 5.60 5.59 4.89
C TYR A 63 5.67 5.83 6.40
N ILE A 64 5.15 4.89 7.18
CA ILE A 64 5.24 4.91 8.65
C ILE A 64 6.10 3.71 9.07
N PRO A 65 7.21 3.93 9.80
CA PRO A 65 8.02 2.84 10.32
C PRO A 65 7.18 1.87 11.16
N ALA A 66 7.33 0.58 10.85
CA ALA A 66 6.60 -0.50 11.51
C ALA A 66 7.51 -1.68 11.80
N VAL A 67 7.37 -2.27 12.98
CA VAL A 67 8.19 -3.39 13.46
C VAL A 67 7.31 -4.40 14.17
N GLY A 68 7.49 -5.68 13.85
CA GLY A 68 6.87 -6.80 14.56
C GLY A 68 7.60 -7.15 15.86
N ASP A 69 6.94 -7.91 16.74
CA ASP A 69 7.50 -8.32 18.03
C ASP A 69 8.81 -9.11 17.92
N ASN A 70 9.01 -9.82 16.82
CA ASN A 70 10.24 -10.58 16.58
C ASN A 70 11.40 -9.69 16.04
N GLY A 71 11.16 -8.38 15.87
CA GLY A 71 12.12 -7.39 15.38
C GLY A 71 12.23 -7.28 13.87
N ARG A 72 11.43 -8.02 13.09
CA ARG A 72 11.40 -7.91 11.63
C ARG A 72 10.57 -6.72 11.17
N VAL A 73 10.89 -6.28 9.96
CA VAL A 73 10.29 -5.10 9.33
C VAL A 73 8.87 -5.44 8.90
N ALA A 74 7.93 -4.55 9.22
CA ALA A 74 6.62 -4.49 8.60
C ALA A 74 6.55 -3.21 7.74
N ILE A 75 5.58 -3.16 6.82
CA ILE A 75 5.23 -1.91 6.14
C ILE A 75 3.98 -1.36 6.79
N ALA A 76 4.01 -0.08 7.13
CA ALA A 76 2.80 0.69 7.31
C ALA A 76 2.87 2.00 6.54
N GLY A 77 1.72 2.60 6.32
CA GLY A 77 1.65 3.89 5.67
C GLY A 77 0.28 4.54 5.77
N ARG A 78 0.25 5.80 5.36
CA ARG A 78 -0.94 6.63 5.27
C ARG A 78 -1.12 7.15 3.86
N VAL A 79 -2.34 7.04 3.34
CA VAL A 79 -2.77 7.65 2.09
C VAL A 79 -3.77 8.75 2.43
N ALA A 80 -3.40 10.00 2.20
CA ALA A 80 -4.32 11.12 2.34
C ALA A 80 -5.04 11.38 1.02
N LEU A 81 -6.36 11.55 1.09
CA LEU A 81 -7.24 11.85 -0.03
C LEU A 81 -7.73 13.30 0.04
N ARG A 82 -8.03 13.88 -1.12
CA ARG A 82 -8.46 15.28 -1.27
C ARG A 82 -9.79 15.58 -0.59
N ASP A 83 -10.63 14.57 -0.37
CA ASP A 83 -11.93 14.68 0.26
C ASP A 83 -11.87 14.58 1.80
N GLY A 84 -10.66 14.63 2.38
CA GLY A 84 -10.46 14.56 3.83
C GLY A 84 -10.34 13.15 4.38
N ARG A 85 -10.50 12.11 3.54
CA ARG A 85 -10.29 10.74 3.96
C ARG A 85 -8.81 10.42 4.12
N GLU A 86 -8.51 9.62 5.12
CA GLU A 86 -7.18 9.04 5.33
C GLU A 86 -7.29 7.52 5.37
N ILE A 87 -6.44 6.83 4.63
CA ILE A 87 -6.35 5.37 4.66
C ILE A 87 -5.01 4.99 5.26
N TYR A 88 -5.04 4.38 6.43
CA TYR A 88 -3.89 3.74 7.04
C TYR A 88 -3.85 2.29 6.60
N PHE A 89 -2.67 1.77 6.30
CA PHE A 89 -2.48 0.36 5.97
C PHE A 89 -1.28 -0.21 6.70
N VAL A 90 -1.32 -1.52 6.92
CA VAL A 90 -0.21 -2.30 7.46
C VAL A 90 -0.10 -3.61 6.69
N GLN A 91 1.12 -4.09 6.53
CA GLN A 91 1.43 -5.42 6.04
C GLN A 91 2.70 -5.94 6.72
N SER A 92 2.67 -7.17 7.20
CA SER A 92 3.81 -7.85 7.81
C SER A 92 4.01 -9.24 7.20
N GLU A 93 5.12 -9.89 7.56
CA GLU A 93 5.27 -11.32 7.33
C GLU A 93 4.32 -12.11 8.24
N ALA A 94 4.09 -13.38 7.90
CA ALA A 94 3.28 -14.27 8.71
C ALA A 94 3.99 -14.65 10.01
N GLY A 95 3.27 -14.65 11.12
CA GLY A 95 3.79 -15.03 12.43
C GLY A 95 4.63 -13.95 13.15
N GLU A 96 4.50 -12.69 12.74
CA GLU A 96 5.18 -11.53 13.34
C GLU A 96 4.67 -11.15 14.75
N GLY A 97 3.49 -11.62 15.13
CA GLY A 97 2.84 -11.24 16.38
C GLY A 97 2.27 -9.82 16.30
N TRP A 98 2.47 -9.00 17.34
CA TRP A 98 2.01 -7.62 17.30
C TRP A 98 2.96 -6.75 16.47
N ILE A 99 2.38 -5.96 15.57
CA ILE A 99 3.04 -4.91 14.81
C ILE A 99 2.83 -3.58 15.52
N ARG A 100 3.92 -2.86 15.77
CA ARG A 100 3.89 -1.49 16.31
C ARG A 100 4.10 -0.49 15.19
N VAL A 101 3.24 0.51 15.11
CA VAL A 101 3.21 1.54 14.06
C VAL A 101 2.96 2.90 14.70
N ALA A 102 4.01 3.70 14.91
CA ALA A 102 3.92 4.96 15.65
C ALA A 102 3.16 4.79 16.99
N ASP A 103 2.00 5.45 17.15
CA ASP A 103 1.13 5.38 18.34
C ASP A 103 0.12 4.22 18.32
N GLY A 104 0.14 3.41 17.25
CA GLY A 104 -0.74 2.29 17.02
C GLY A 104 -0.07 0.93 17.18
N GLU A 105 -0.88 -0.09 17.45
CA GLU A 105 -0.47 -1.49 17.46
C GLU A 105 -1.57 -2.40 16.90
N THR A 106 -1.20 -3.51 16.28
CA THR A 106 -2.15 -4.45 15.68
C THR A 106 -1.57 -5.86 15.60
N ASP A 107 -2.41 -6.88 15.66
CA ASP A 107 -2.02 -8.30 15.55
C ASP A 107 -2.24 -8.87 14.14
N VAL A 108 -2.49 -8.01 13.15
CA VAL A 108 -2.87 -8.40 11.80
C VAL A 108 -1.66 -8.52 10.89
N GLU A 109 -1.68 -9.50 9.99
CA GLU A 109 -0.66 -9.61 8.93
C GLU A 109 -0.91 -8.61 7.80
N ALA A 110 -2.16 -8.25 7.56
CA ALA A 110 -2.52 -7.17 6.66
C ALA A 110 -3.80 -6.48 7.16
N GLY A 111 -3.83 -5.16 7.08
CA GLY A 111 -4.98 -4.39 7.50
C GLY A 111 -5.07 -3.03 6.86
N ALA A 112 -6.27 -2.48 6.86
CA ALA A 112 -6.55 -1.12 6.47
C ALA A 112 -7.57 -0.48 7.41
N LEU A 113 -7.34 0.78 7.73
CA LEU A 113 -8.20 1.64 8.55
C LEU A 113 -8.50 2.90 7.73
N GLU A 114 -9.77 3.18 7.47
CA GLU A 114 -10.21 4.43 6.85
C GLU A 114 -10.73 5.39 7.93
N LEU A 115 -10.17 6.61 7.95
CA LEU A 115 -10.67 7.73 8.73
C LEU A 115 -11.35 8.75 7.82
N VAL A 116 -12.45 9.32 8.30
CA VAL A 116 -13.13 10.48 7.70
C VAL A 116 -13.23 11.53 8.79
N ASP A 117 -12.54 12.66 8.64
CA ASP A 117 -12.54 13.75 9.63
C ASP A 117 -12.22 13.28 11.08
N GLY A 118 -11.28 12.35 11.22
CA GLY A 118 -10.87 11.75 12.50
C GLY A 118 -11.80 10.67 13.06
N TRP A 119 -12.89 10.33 12.36
CA TRP A 119 -13.76 9.21 12.71
C TRP A 119 -13.38 7.96 11.95
N VAL A 120 -13.31 6.83 12.65
CA VAL A 120 -13.13 5.50 12.06
C VAL A 120 -14.34 5.16 11.22
N ASN A 121 -14.20 5.23 9.89
CA ASN A 121 -15.26 4.87 8.97
C ASN A 121 -15.26 3.37 8.68
N LYS A 122 -14.08 2.76 8.54
CA LYS A 122 -13.96 1.34 8.18
C LYS A 122 -12.70 0.70 8.69
N ILE A 123 -12.79 -0.56 9.11
CA ILE A 123 -11.67 -1.41 9.49
C ILE A 123 -11.73 -2.71 8.68
N VAL A 124 -10.61 -3.09 8.05
CA VAL A 124 -10.44 -4.36 7.35
C VAL A 124 -9.17 -5.03 7.86
N LEU A 125 -9.30 -6.26 8.35
CA LEU A 125 -8.20 -7.00 8.98
C LEU A 125 -8.10 -8.41 8.40
N ALA A 126 -6.87 -8.89 8.22
CA ALA A 126 -6.57 -10.24 7.79
C ALA A 126 -5.55 -10.88 8.73
N ASN A 127 -5.80 -12.15 9.09
CA ASN A 127 -4.93 -12.96 9.96
C ASN A 127 -4.61 -12.30 11.32
N GLY A 128 -5.56 -11.54 11.83
CA GLY A 128 -5.57 -10.92 13.16
C GLY A 128 -6.97 -10.34 13.41
N GLN A 129 -7.16 -9.65 14.53
CA GLN A 129 -8.50 -9.21 14.97
C GLN A 129 -8.55 -7.79 15.47
N THR A 130 -7.40 -7.17 15.75
CA THR A 130 -7.36 -5.98 16.58
C THR A 130 -6.45 -4.91 15.99
N VAL A 131 -6.93 -3.67 16.00
CA VAL A 131 -6.09 -2.47 15.88
C VAL A 131 -6.32 -1.59 17.09
N ARG A 132 -5.25 -1.06 17.66
CA ARG A 132 -5.28 -0.16 18.80
C ARG A 132 -4.51 1.11 18.51
N VAL A 133 -4.93 2.21 19.12
CA VAL A 133 -4.21 3.49 19.14
C VAL A 133 -4.20 3.98 20.58
N TYR A 134 -3.04 4.40 21.09
CA TYR A 134 -2.83 4.75 22.50
C TYR A 134 -3.34 3.66 23.48
N GLY A 135 -3.19 2.39 23.11
CA GLY A 135 -3.62 1.24 23.91
C GLY A 135 -5.14 0.99 23.92
N GLN A 136 -5.93 1.78 23.19
CA GLN A 136 -7.37 1.58 23.04
C GLN A 136 -7.67 0.89 21.71
N GLU A 137 -8.46 -0.18 21.75
CA GLU A 137 -8.99 -0.82 20.55
C GLU A 137 -9.89 0.16 19.78
N LEU A 138 -9.62 0.32 18.48
CA LEU A 138 -10.45 1.13 17.61
C LEU A 138 -11.64 0.32 17.09
N ARG A 139 -12.78 1.00 16.97
CA ARG A 139 -14.01 0.45 16.41
C ARG A 139 -14.58 1.39 15.35
N GLU A 140 -15.29 0.83 14.38
CA GLU A 140 -16.03 1.64 13.41
C GLU A 140 -17.04 2.55 14.14
N GLY A 141 -17.09 3.82 13.72
CA GLY A 141 -17.87 4.88 14.37
C GLY A 141 -17.20 5.51 15.60
N GLN A 142 -15.94 5.19 15.92
CA GLN A 142 -15.18 5.83 16.99
C GLN A 142 -14.38 7.02 16.49
N GLN A 143 -14.21 8.06 17.32
CA GLN A 143 -13.28 9.15 17.05
C GLN A 143 -11.87 8.80 17.57
N VAL A 144 -10.84 9.07 16.75
CA VAL A 144 -9.42 8.84 17.07
C VAL A 144 -8.78 10.09 17.66
#